data_AF-A0A926DHB4-F1
#
_entry.id   AF-A0A926DHB4-F1
#
_cell.length_a   1.000
_cell.length_b   1.000
_cell.length_c   1.000
_cell.angle_alpha   90.00
_cell.angle_beta   90.00
_cell.angle_gamma   90.00
#
_symmetry.space_group_name_H-M   'P 1'
#
loop_
_entity.id
_entity.type
_entity.pdbx_description
1 polymer ?
#
loop_
_entity_poly.entity_id
_entity_poly.type
_entity_poly.pdbx_seq_one_letter_code
_entity_poly.pdbx_strand_id
1 'polypeptide(L)' 'MADRRQITQDIKSEIGNFPNLSAVCRYLGCGYEKAVDYLRDVPYIKDGKEKRYLAIDIARMISEKMVGGRFQ' A
#
# COMPACT_ATOMS: atom_id res chain seq x y z
N MET A 1 3.23 -10.42 15.71
CA MET A 1 3.60 -9.74 14.45
C MET A 1 2.42 -9.93 13.52
N ALA A 2 1.77 -8.86 13.04
CA ALA A 2 0.70 -9.01 12.05
C ALA A 2 1.29 -9.71 10.83
N ASP A 3 0.75 -10.88 10.50
CA ASP A 3 1.32 -11.74 9.48
C ASP A 3 1.22 -11.01 8.13
N ARG A 4 2.37 -10.76 7.49
CA ARG A 4 2.42 -10.00 6.22
C ARG A 4 1.51 -10.64 5.16
N ARG A 5 1.26 -11.95 5.25
CA ARG A 5 0.30 -12.66 4.39
C ARG A 5 -1.13 -12.21 4.63
N GLN A 6 -1.51 -11.95 5.88
CA GLN A 6 -2.84 -11.52 6.24
C GLN A 6 -3.14 -10.11 5.74
N ILE A 7 -2.19 -9.17 5.90
CA ILE A 7 -2.29 -7.82 5.31
C ILE A 7 -2.36 -7.91 3.78
N THR A 8 -1.55 -8.78 3.16
CA THR A 8 -1.58 -8.97 1.70
C THR A 8 -2.94 -9.52 1.24
N GLN A 9 -3.52 -10.48 1.93
CA GLN A 9 -4.83 -11.03 1.59
C GLN A 9 -5.95 -10.00 1.76
N ASP A 10 -5.88 -9.21 2.83
CA ASP A 10 -6.83 -8.14 3.11
C ASP A 10 -6.83 -7.08 2.00
N ILE A 11 -5.64 -6.59 1.63
CA ILE A 11 -5.45 -5.67 0.49
C ILE A 11 -5.99 -6.28 -0.81
N LYS A 12 -5.69 -7.55 -1.07
CA LYS A 12 -6.19 -8.24 -2.27
C LYS A 12 -7.71 -8.33 -2.30
N SER A 13 -8.34 -8.53 -1.15
CA SER A 13 -9.78 -8.64 -1.01
C SER A 13 -10.48 -7.27 -1.13
N GLU A 14 -9.88 -6.21 -0.60
CA GLU A 14 -10.47 -4.87 -0.60
C GLU A 14 -10.21 -4.09 -1.89
N ILE A 15 -8.95 -4.07 -2.36
CA ILE A 15 -8.50 -3.18 -3.45
C ILE A 15 -7.86 -3.93 -4.63
N GLY A 16 -7.84 -5.26 -4.59
CA GLY A 16 -7.36 -6.13 -5.67
C GLY A 16 -5.85 -6.35 -5.66
N ASN A 17 -5.35 -7.10 -6.66
CA ASN A 17 -3.95 -7.50 -6.73
C ASN A 17 -3.01 -6.39 -7.23
N PHE A 18 -3.55 -5.43 -7.98
CA PHE A 18 -2.82 -4.29 -8.57
C PHE A 18 -3.53 -2.96 -8.30
N PRO A 19 -3.62 -2.52 -7.03
CA PRO A 19 -4.28 -1.27 -6.69
C PRO A 19 -3.57 -0.05 -7.28
N ASN A 20 -4.37 0.97 -7.60
CA ASN A 20 -3.88 2.30 -7.94
C ASN A 20 -3.72 3.16 -6.67
N LEU A 21 -3.07 4.31 -6.81
CA LEU A 21 -2.80 5.20 -5.68
C LEU A 21 -4.08 5.62 -4.92
N SER A 22 -5.18 5.85 -5.64
CA SER A 22 -6.48 6.21 -5.03
C SER A 22 -7.04 5.08 -4.17
N ALA A 23 -6.93 3.83 -4.61
CA ALA A 23 -7.37 2.68 -3.84
C ALA A 23 -6.52 2.48 -2.59
N VAL A 24 -5.20 2.65 -2.69
CA VAL A 24 -4.31 2.59 -1.51
C VAL A 24 -4.60 3.73 -0.53
N CYS A 25 -4.85 4.93 -1.03
CA CYS A 25 -5.24 6.09 -0.22
C CYS A 25 -6.52 5.82 0.57
N ARG A 26 -7.52 5.20 -0.07
CA ARG A 26 -8.77 4.77 0.57
C ARG A 26 -8.53 3.70 1.63
N TYR A 27 -7.71 2.68 1.32
CA TYR A 27 -7.38 1.59 2.24
C TYR A 27 -6.64 2.08 3.49
N LEU A 28 -5.68 2.98 3.33
CA LEU A 28 -4.91 3.55 4.43
C LEU A 28 -5.69 4.60 5.24
N GLY A 29 -6.84 5.06 4.75
CA GLY A 29 -7.61 6.15 5.37
C GLY A 29 -6.82 7.47 5.52
N CYS A 30 -5.73 7.63 4.76
CA CYS A 30 -4.85 8.79 4.84
C CYS A 30 -5.03 9.69 3.62
N GLY A 31 -4.72 10.98 3.74
CA GLY A 31 -4.76 11.91 2.61
C GLY A 31 -3.80 11.52 1.48
N TYR A 32 -4.08 12.02 0.27
CA TYR A 32 -3.34 11.71 -0.96
C TYR A 32 -1.83 11.97 -0.82
N GLU A 33 -1.44 13.10 -0.24
CA GLU A 33 -0.02 13.44 -0.03
C GLU A 33 0.72 12.42 0.85
N LYS A 34 0.06 11.97 1.93
CA LYS A 34 0.61 10.92 2.80
C LYS A 34 0.70 9.60 2.05
N ALA A 35 -0.32 9.25 1.27
CA ALA A 35 -0.28 8.02 0.45
C ALA A 35 0.86 8.05 -0.59
N VAL A 36 1.12 9.21 -1.21
CA VAL A 36 2.25 9.40 -2.12
C VAL A 36 3.59 9.26 -1.40
N ASP A 37 3.73 9.84 -0.20
CA ASP A 37 4.94 9.68 0.62
C ASP A 37 5.16 8.21 1.03
N TYR A 38 4.08 7.52 1.43
CA TYR A 38 4.12 6.09 1.75
C TYR A 38 4.52 5.23 0.55
N LEU A 39 4.04 5.58 -0.64
CA LEU A 39 4.32 4.86 -1.87
C LEU A 39 5.60 5.32 -2.58
N ARG A 40 6.34 6.28 -2.03
CA ARG A 40 7.53 6.86 -2.64
C ARG A 40 8.63 5.82 -2.89
N ASP A 41 8.83 4.93 -1.92
CA ASP A 41 9.80 3.83 -1.98
C ASP A 41 9.18 2.51 -2.46
N VAL A 42 7.90 2.51 -2.81
CA VAL A 42 7.19 1.31 -3.26
C VAL A 42 7.29 1.18 -4.78
N PRO A 43 7.80 0.06 -5.30
CA PRO A 43 7.88 -0.14 -6.73
C PRO A 43 6.48 -0.14 -7.36
N TYR A 44 6.36 0.54 -8.49
CA TYR A 44 5.12 0.64 -9.24
C TYR A 44 5.32 0.31 -10.71
N ILE A 45 4.26 -0.20 -11.31
CA ILE A 45 4.15 -0.43 -12.74
C ILE A 45 3.32 0.71 -13.32
N LYS A 46 3.78 1.31 -14.41
CA LYS A 46 2.97 2.25 -15.18
C LYS A 46 2.05 1.46 -16.10
N ASP A 47 0.74 1.57 -15.88
CA ASP A 47 -0.29 1.06 -16.78
C ASP A 47 -0.93 2.26 -17.48
N GLY A 48 -0.41 2.59 -18.67
CA GLY A 48 -0.78 3.81 -19.40
C GLY A 48 -0.43 5.09 -18.64
N LYS A 49 -1.46 5.84 -18.21
CA LYS A 49 -1.32 7.08 -17.43
C LYS A 49 -1.34 6.86 -15.91
N GLU A 50 -1.72 5.67 -15.46
CA GLU A 50 -1.90 5.37 -14.04
C GLU A 50 -0.72 4.57 -13.48
N LYS A 51 -0.39 4.81 -12.21
CA LYS A 51 0.56 3.99 -11.45
C LYS A 51 -0.22 2.90 -10.74
N ARG A 52 0.14 1.64 -11.01
CA ARG A 52 -0.34 0.47 -10.29
C ARG A 52 0.75 -0.09 -9.40
N TYR A 53 0.38 -0.42 -8.19
CA TYR A 53 1.26 -0.97 -7.17
C TYR A 53 0.89 -2.42 -6.95
N LEU A 54 1.86 -3.24 -6.57
CA LEU A 54 1.59 -4.62 -6.19
C LEU A 54 1.07 -4.68 -4.76
N ALA A 55 0.01 -5.46 -4.54
CA ALA A 55 -0.56 -5.64 -3.20
C ALA A 55 0.48 -6.15 -2.18
N ILE A 56 1.41 -7.00 -2.61
CA ILE A 56 2.48 -7.52 -1.74
C ILE A 56 3.50 -6.45 -1.35
N ASP A 57 3.83 -5.53 -2.26
CA ASP A 57 4.77 -4.43 -1.98
C ASP A 57 4.14 -3.38 -1.07
N ILE A 58 2.84 -3.12 -1.22
CA ILE A 58 2.09 -2.28 -0.28
C ILE A 58 2.02 -2.94 1.10
N ALA A 59 1.65 -4.23 1.17
CA ALA A 59 1.63 -4.97 2.43
C ALA A 59 3.00 -4.97 3.11
N ARG A 60 4.07 -5.06 2.31
CA ARG A 60 5.45 -4.95 2.77
C ARG A 60 5.74 -3.60 3.40
N MET A 61 5.41 -2.52 2.70
CA MET A 61 5.57 -1.15 3.20
C MET A 61 4.78 -0.90 4.47
N ILE A 62 3.50 -1.32 4.52
CA ILE A 62 2.64 -1.18 5.70
C ILE A 62 3.24 -1.94 6.88
N SER A 63 3.66 -3.20 6.65
CA SER A 63 4.30 -4.02 7.67
C SER A 63 5.61 -3.39 8.16
N GLU A 64 6.45 -2.86 7.28
CA GLU A 64 7.70 -2.18 7.64
C GLU A 64 7.45 -0.89 8.43
N LYS A 65 6.42 -0.11 8.08
CA LYS A 65 6.07 1.13 8.79
C LYS A 65 5.33 0.89 10.10
N MET A 66 4.52 -0.16 10.21
CA MET A 66 3.90 -0.59 11.47
C MET A 66 4.91 -1.20 12.44
N VAL A 67 5.90 -1.95 11.93
CA VAL A 67 6.98 -2.55 12.75
C VAL A 67 8.06 -1.53 13.12
N GLY A 68 8.30 -0.53 12.28
CA GLY A 68 9.31 0.52 12.49
C GLY A 68 8.92 1.65 13.45
N GLY A 69 7.72 1.63 14.04
CA GLY A 69 7.33 2.54 15.13
C GLY A 69 7.39 4.03 14.78
N ARG A 70 6.44 4.53 13.99
CA ARG A 70 6.12 5.97 13.93
C ARG A 70 4.67 6.20 13.46
N PHE A 71 3.74 5.58 14.16
CA PHE A 71 2.43 6.21 14.36
C PHE A 71 2.51 6.88 15.74
N GLN A 72 3.09 8.08 15.78
CA GLN A 72 2.95 9.05 16.86
C GLN A 72 2.32 10.30 16.27
#